data_AF-A0A8B6D1R2-F1
#
_entry.id   AF-A0A8B6D1R2-F1
#
_cell.length_a   1.000
_cell.length_b   1.000
_cell.length_c   1.000
_cell.angle_alpha   90.00
_cell.angle_beta   90.00
_cell.angle_gamma   90.00
#
_symmetry.space_group_name_H-M   'P 1'
#
loop_
_entity.id
_entity.type
_entity.pdbx_description
1 polymer ?
#
loop_
_entity_poly.entity_id
_entity_poly.type
_entity_poly.pdbx_seq_one_letter_code
_entity_poly.pdbx_strand_id
1 'polypeptide(L)'
;MASKYMMSIDDGEELTSVVDAISLDSEYHDTLEEDEDSGILTEKEIWEISTQIGLDWFPIGITLGYKHYMMETLDDMYTKQPIRRNFCMLAAWCKVVTDLKLNTKVQLASHFSKIDRKDIVEHIGVYYKSKYLCSS
;
A
#
# COMPACT_ATOMS: atom_id res chain seq x y z
N MET A 1 6.47 31.80 2.47
CA MET A 1 7.28 30.55 2.42
C MET A 1 6.31 29.41 2.17
N ALA A 2 6.19 28.99 0.91
CA ALA A 2 5.27 27.92 0.52
C ALA A 2 5.98 26.56 0.68
N SER A 3 5.32 25.66 1.38
CA SER A 3 5.79 24.31 1.73
C SER A 3 6.09 23.49 0.47
N LYS A 4 7.31 22.94 0.37
CA LYS A 4 7.89 22.32 -0.82
C LYS A 4 7.73 20.79 -0.89
N TYR A 5 6.78 20.20 -0.16
CA TYR A 5 6.65 18.74 -0.11
C TYR A 5 5.18 18.29 -0.09
N MET A 6 4.50 18.45 -1.21
CA MET A 6 3.30 17.69 -1.56
C MET A 6 3.38 17.39 -3.05
N MET A 7 4.19 16.39 -3.42
CA MET A 7 3.98 15.67 -4.68
C MET A 7 2.88 14.64 -4.39
N SER A 8 1.66 15.08 -4.60
CA SER A 8 0.51 14.21 -4.78
C SER A 8 0.72 13.45 -6.09
N ILE A 9 0.47 12.14 -6.10
CA ILE A 9 0.20 11.44 -7.35
C ILE A 9 -1.18 11.95 -7.80
N ASP A 10 -1.19 13.09 -8.49
CA ASP A 10 -2.36 13.64 -9.18
C ASP A 10 -2.14 13.43 -10.68
N ASP A 11 -3.03 12.66 -11.28
CA ASP A 11 -3.42 12.64 -12.70
C ASP A 11 -2.43 12.17 -13.78
N GLY A 12 -1.73 11.04 -13.64
CA GLY A 12 -1.12 10.48 -14.88
C GLY A 12 -0.39 9.15 -14.88
N GLU A 13 0.13 8.66 -13.75
CA GLU A 13 0.80 7.36 -13.76
C GLU A 13 -0.19 6.26 -13.43
N GLU A 14 -0.81 5.75 -14.49
CA GLU A 14 -1.58 4.52 -14.45
C GLU A 14 -0.68 3.37 -13.97
N LEU A 15 -1.12 2.61 -12.97
CA LEU A 15 -0.58 1.27 -12.77
C LEU A 15 -0.85 0.50 -14.07
N THR A 16 0.20 0.20 -14.84
CA THR A 16 0.05 -0.33 -16.22
C THR A 16 0.08 -1.85 -16.28
N SER A 17 0.38 -2.55 -15.18
CA SER A 17 0.55 -4.01 -15.23
C SER A 17 0.22 -4.72 -13.92
N VAL A 18 -0.74 -5.66 -13.99
CA VAL A 18 -1.01 -6.68 -12.96
C VAL A 18 0.11 -7.72 -12.93
N VAL A 19 0.94 -7.81 -13.97
CA VAL A 19 1.99 -8.82 -14.14
C VAL A 19 3.08 -8.65 -13.08
N ASP A 20 3.38 -7.41 -12.65
CA ASP A 20 4.29 -7.17 -11.53
C ASP A 20 3.73 -7.68 -10.19
N ALA A 21 2.42 -7.59 -9.97
CA ALA A 21 1.77 -8.13 -8.76
C ALA A 21 1.84 -9.66 -8.69
N ILE A 22 1.79 -10.30 -9.86
CA ILE A 22 1.81 -11.77 -10.02
C ILE A 22 3.24 -12.31 -9.88
N SER A 23 4.25 -11.61 -10.40
CA SER A 23 5.67 -11.99 -10.26
C SER A 23 6.16 -11.95 -8.81
N LEU A 24 5.57 -11.10 -7.95
CA LEU A 24 5.87 -11.05 -6.52
C LEU A 24 5.48 -12.34 -5.76
N ASP A 25 4.63 -13.20 -6.36
CA ASP A 25 4.20 -14.47 -5.75
C ASP A 25 5.28 -15.57 -5.80
N SER A 26 6.32 -15.39 -6.63
CA SER A 26 7.35 -16.41 -6.92
C SER A 26 8.76 -16.03 -6.51
N GLU A 27 9.07 -14.75 -6.25
CA GLU A 27 10.46 -14.27 -6.18
C GLU A 27 10.86 -13.62 -4.85
N TYR A 28 9.94 -13.42 -3.92
CA TYR A 28 10.24 -12.76 -2.64
C TYR A 28 10.39 -13.78 -1.52
N HIS A 29 11.62 -14.25 -1.30
CA HIS A 29 11.96 -15.00 -0.09
C HIS A 29 13.30 -14.62 0.54
N ASP A 30 14.01 -13.61 0.06
CA ASP A 30 15.26 -13.21 0.71
C ASP A 30 15.59 -11.75 0.48
N THR A 31 16.08 -11.09 1.54
CA THR A 31 16.69 -9.76 1.57
C THR A 31 15.77 -8.53 1.54
N LEU A 32 15.16 -8.21 2.67
CA LEU A 32 15.01 -6.80 3.07
C LEU A 32 15.50 -6.66 4.52
N GLU A 33 16.62 -5.96 4.69
CA GLU A 33 17.04 -5.49 6.01
C GLU A 33 15.91 -4.64 6.59
N GLU A 34 15.45 -5.00 7.78
CA GLU A 34 14.38 -4.34 8.54
C GLU A 34 14.84 -2.96 9.01
N ASP A 35 14.98 -2.01 8.09
CA ASP A 35 15.12 -0.61 8.47
C ASP A 35 13.70 -0.05 8.67
N GLU A 36 13.16 -0.32 9.86
CA GLU A 36 11.83 0.11 10.33
C GLU A 36 11.60 1.62 10.07
N ASP A 37 12.70 2.38 9.99
CA ASP A 37 12.81 3.83 9.81
C ASP A 37 12.77 4.33 8.35
N SER A 38 12.76 3.43 7.37
CA SER A 38 12.88 3.76 5.94
C SER A 38 11.66 4.49 5.36
N GLY A 39 10.51 4.47 6.06
CA GLY A 39 9.25 4.96 5.52
C GLY A 39 8.65 4.05 4.44
N ILE A 40 9.26 2.89 4.21
CA ILE A 40 8.77 1.84 3.33
C ILE A 40 8.03 0.81 4.19
N LEU A 41 6.93 0.28 3.67
CA LEU A 41 6.16 -0.78 4.30
C LEU A 41 6.89 -2.10 4.09
N THR A 42 7.20 -2.76 5.19
CA THR A 42 7.75 -4.12 5.19
C THR A 42 6.71 -5.12 4.72
N GLU A 43 7.14 -6.28 4.26
CA GLU A 43 6.24 -7.38 3.86
C GLU A 43 5.28 -7.76 5.00
N LYS A 44 5.80 -7.82 6.23
CA LYS A 44 5.01 -8.10 7.42
C LYS A 44 3.91 -7.06 7.63
N GLU A 45 4.23 -5.77 7.54
CA GLU A 45 3.24 -4.69 7.65
C GLU A 45 2.20 -4.78 6.52
N ILE A 46 2.62 -5.07 5.28
CA ILE A 46 1.71 -5.26 4.15
C ILE A 46 0.76 -6.43 4.42
N TRP A 47 1.26 -7.56 4.93
CA TRP A 47 0.44 -8.71 5.30
C TRP A 47 -0.56 -8.37 6.39
N GLU A 48 -0.11 -7.73 7.48
CA GLU A 48 -0.97 -7.32 8.59
C GLU A 48 -2.10 -6.39 8.11
N ILE A 49 -1.79 -5.38 7.29
CA ILE A 49 -2.80 -4.49 6.70
C ILE A 49 -3.76 -5.28 5.79
N SER A 50 -3.25 -6.23 5.01
CA SER A 50 -4.06 -7.05 4.09
C SER A 50 -5.14 -7.86 4.81
N THR A 51 -4.86 -8.30 6.04
CA THR A 51 -5.86 -8.97 6.89
C THR A 51 -6.97 -8.03 7.36
N GLN A 52 -6.70 -6.72 7.48
CA GLN A 52 -7.62 -5.70 7.98
C GLN A 52 -8.48 -5.07 6.87
N ILE A 53 -8.00 -5.08 5.63
CA ILE A 53 -8.73 -4.53 4.48
C ILE A 53 -10.11 -5.17 4.30
N GLY A 54 -10.21 -6.49 4.48
CA GLY A 54 -11.48 -7.21 4.42
C GLY A 54 -12.20 -7.07 3.07
N LEU A 55 -13.51 -6.79 3.12
CA LEU A 55 -14.37 -6.65 1.95
C LEU A 55 -14.19 -5.32 1.19
N ASP A 56 -13.58 -4.31 1.82
CA ASP A 56 -13.38 -2.98 1.21
C ASP A 56 -12.21 -2.95 0.21
N TRP A 57 -11.55 -4.09 -0.01
CA TRP A 57 -10.37 -4.20 -0.87
C TRP A 57 -10.59 -3.63 -2.27
N PHE A 58 -11.79 -3.78 -2.83
CA PHE A 58 -12.07 -3.33 -4.19
C PHE A 58 -12.12 -1.79 -4.28
N PRO A 59 -12.94 -1.07 -3.49
CA PRO A 59 -12.86 0.38 -3.38
C PRO A 59 -11.46 0.92 -3.03
N ILE A 60 -10.73 0.19 -2.17
CA ILE A 60 -9.36 0.54 -1.79
C ILE A 60 -8.44 0.51 -3.01
N GLY A 61 -8.44 -0.58 -3.79
CA GLY A 61 -7.62 -0.66 -5.00
C GLY A 61 -7.93 0.45 -6.00
N ILE A 62 -9.21 0.78 -6.22
CA ILE A 62 -9.57 1.93 -7.07
C ILE A 62 -8.96 3.24 -6.52
N THR A 63 -9.01 3.45 -5.21
CA THR A 63 -8.42 4.63 -4.55
C THR A 63 -6.89 4.67 -4.67
N LEU A 64 -6.24 3.51 -4.74
CA LEU A 64 -4.81 3.35 -4.95
C LEU A 64 -4.40 3.50 -6.44
N GLY A 65 -5.36 3.75 -7.34
CA GLY A 65 -5.10 3.97 -8.76
C GLY A 65 -5.20 2.73 -9.64
N TYR A 66 -5.70 1.60 -9.11
CA TYR A 66 -5.96 0.41 -9.93
C TYR A 66 -7.17 0.64 -10.84
N LYS A 67 -7.08 0.14 -12.07
CA LYS A 67 -8.22 0.09 -12.99
C LYS A 67 -9.16 -1.06 -12.64
N HIS A 68 -10.44 -0.92 -12.97
CA HIS A 68 -11.47 -1.91 -12.68
C HIS A 68 -11.10 -3.33 -13.17
N TYR A 69 -10.61 -3.46 -14.40
CA TYR A 69 -10.21 -4.76 -14.95
C TYR A 69 -9.04 -5.41 -14.19
N MET A 70 -8.16 -4.61 -13.58
CA MET A 70 -7.05 -5.13 -12.79
C MET A 70 -7.56 -5.73 -11.48
N MET A 71 -8.56 -5.08 -10.89
CA MET A 71 -9.23 -5.56 -9.69
C MET A 71 -9.99 -6.86 -9.98
N GLU A 72 -10.75 -6.93 -11.09
CA GLU A 72 -11.40 -8.18 -11.51
C GLU A 72 -10.38 -9.30 -11.74
N THR A 73 -9.25 -9.00 -12.38
CA THR A 73 -8.18 -9.98 -12.60
C THR A 73 -7.63 -10.52 -11.28
N LEU A 74 -7.39 -9.65 -10.29
CA LEU A 74 -6.95 -10.06 -8.95
C LEU A 74 -8.02 -10.92 -8.25
N ASP A 75 -9.30 -10.59 -8.40
CA ASP A 75 -10.39 -11.37 -7.83
C ASP A 75 -10.47 -12.78 -8.42
N ASP A 76 -10.33 -12.90 -9.74
CA ASP A 76 -10.32 -14.18 -10.45
C ASP A 76 -9.12 -15.06 -10.04
N MET A 77 -7.94 -14.48 -9.90
CA MET A 77 -6.72 -15.23 -9.53
C MET A 77 -6.75 -15.70 -8.08
N TYR A 78 -7.32 -14.90 -7.18
CA TYR A 78 -7.25 -15.13 -5.74
C TYR A 78 -8.63 -15.29 -5.09
N THR A 79 -9.63 -15.75 -5.84
CA THR A 79 -11.03 -15.87 -5.37
C THR A 79 -11.15 -16.64 -4.06
N LYS A 80 -10.31 -17.67 -3.88
CA LYS A 80 -10.30 -18.53 -2.67
C LYS A 80 -9.31 -18.06 -1.60
N GLN A 81 -8.56 -17.00 -1.86
CA GLN A 81 -7.45 -16.50 -1.02
C GLN A 81 -7.56 -14.98 -0.84
N PRO A 82 -8.62 -14.47 -0.19
CA PRO A 82 -8.90 -13.03 -0.12
C PRO A 82 -7.78 -12.23 0.57
N ILE A 83 -7.12 -12.80 1.58
CA ILE A 83 -5.97 -12.15 2.23
C ILE A 83 -4.79 -12.03 1.25
N ARG A 84 -4.49 -13.10 0.49
CA ARG A 84 -3.42 -13.10 -0.51
C ARG A 84 -3.71 -12.13 -1.66
N ARG A 85 -4.97 -12.03 -2.08
CA ARG A 85 -5.44 -11.02 -3.04
C ARG A 85 -5.11 -9.60 -2.57
N ASN A 86 -5.50 -9.29 -1.33
CA ASN A 86 -5.28 -7.98 -0.72
C ASN A 86 -3.76 -7.70 -0.59
N PHE A 87 -2.98 -8.71 -0.23
CA PHE A 87 -1.53 -8.64 -0.16
C PHE A 87 -0.90 -8.34 -1.53
N CYS A 88 -1.22 -9.10 -2.57
CA CYS A 88 -0.69 -8.88 -3.91
C CYS A 88 -1.05 -7.50 -4.45
N MET A 89 -2.28 -7.03 -4.19
CA MET A 89 -2.69 -5.66 -4.50
C MET A 89 -1.80 -4.63 -3.78
N LEU A 90 -1.66 -4.71 -2.46
CA LEU A 90 -0.86 -3.75 -1.71
C LEU A 90 0.63 -3.82 -2.03
N ALA A 91 1.18 -5.01 -2.20
CA ALA A 91 2.60 -5.22 -2.51
C ALA A 91 2.96 -4.62 -3.87
N ALA A 92 2.12 -4.83 -4.88
CA ALA A 92 2.31 -4.22 -6.20
C ALA A 92 2.25 -2.69 -6.14
N TRP A 93 1.30 -2.14 -5.39
CA TRP A 93 1.22 -0.70 -5.18
C TRP A 93 2.47 -0.16 -4.47
N CYS A 94 2.92 -0.84 -3.40
CA CYS A 94 4.12 -0.44 -2.66
C CYS A 94 5.37 -0.46 -3.54
N LYS A 95 5.50 -1.46 -4.44
CA LYS A 95 6.60 -1.53 -5.41
C LYS A 95 6.64 -0.28 -6.27
N VAL A 96 5.52 0.09 -6.90
CA VAL A 96 5.44 1.29 -7.76
C VAL A 96 5.76 2.57 -6.98
N VAL A 97 5.20 2.73 -5.79
CA VAL A 97 5.46 3.91 -4.95
C VAL A 97 6.94 3.99 -4.52
N THR A 98 7.56 2.84 -4.25
CA THR A 98 8.99 2.75 -3.90
C THR A 98 9.89 3.06 -5.09
N ASP A 99 9.54 2.59 -6.29
CA ASP A 99 10.27 2.90 -7.54
C ASP A 99 10.23 4.41 -7.85
N LEU A 100 9.14 5.08 -7.46
CA LEU A 100 8.99 6.54 -7.48
C LEU A 100 9.72 7.25 -6.33
N LYS A 101 10.41 6.52 -5.46
CA LYS A 101 11.13 7.02 -4.27
C LYS A 101 10.24 7.77 -3.28
N LEU A 102 8.99 7.35 -3.17
CA LEU A 102 8.02 7.92 -2.23
C LEU A 102 7.90 7.06 -0.97
N ASN A 103 7.56 7.71 0.15
CA ASN A 103 7.32 7.04 1.43
C ASN A 103 5.97 6.32 1.40
N THR A 104 6.00 4.98 1.31
CA THR A 104 4.78 4.18 1.16
C THR A 104 3.88 4.29 2.39
N LYS A 105 4.44 4.41 3.61
CA LYS A 105 3.66 4.59 4.84
C LYS A 105 2.82 5.87 4.80
N VAL A 106 3.43 6.99 4.39
CA VAL A 106 2.76 8.31 4.25
C VAL A 106 1.72 8.29 3.14
N GLN A 107 2.07 7.75 1.98
CA GLN A 107 1.15 7.68 0.85
C GLN A 107 -0.07 6.82 1.20
N LEU A 108 0.15 5.66 1.81
CA LEU A 108 -0.93 4.73 2.15
C LEU A 108 -1.84 5.33 3.22
N ALA A 109 -1.27 5.97 4.25
CA ALA A 109 -2.05 6.70 5.25
C ALA A 109 -2.88 7.85 4.62
N SER A 110 -2.34 8.55 3.63
CA SER A 110 -3.06 9.60 2.90
C SER A 110 -4.26 9.03 2.13
N HIS A 111 -4.09 7.91 1.41
CA HIS A 111 -5.18 7.25 0.70
C HIS A 111 -6.26 6.72 1.67
N PHE A 112 -5.88 6.04 2.75
CA PHE A 112 -6.85 5.52 3.72
C PHE A 112 -7.59 6.61 4.49
N SER A 113 -6.96 7.76 4.74
CA SER A 113 -7.63 8.91 5.34
C SER A 113 -8.75 9.47 4.46
N LYS A 114 -8.62 9.38 3.13
CA LYS A 114 -9.64 9.84 2.17
C LYS A 114 -10.88 8.95 2.11
N ILE A 115 -10.77 7.68 2.53
CA ILE A 115 -11.85 6.68 2.49
C ILE A 115 -12.35 6.28 3.87
N ASP A 116 -12.08 7.11 4.89
CA ASP A 116 -12.52 6.95 6.28
C ASP A 116 -12.13 5.61 6.96
N ARG A 117 -11.11 4.92 6.45
CA ARG A 117 -10.51 3.73 7.06
C ARG A 117 -9.51 4.12 8.16
N LYS A 118 -10.02 4.84 9.16
CA LYS A 118 -9.21 5.34 10.29
C LYS A 118 -8.62 4.20 11.13
N ASP A 119 -9.26 3.04 11.14
CA ASP A 119 -8.77 1.82 11.77
C ASP A 119 -7.40 1.39 11.21
N ILE A 120 -7.26 1.39 9.87
CA ILE A 120 -5.99 1.07 9.21
C ILE A 120 -4.98 2.21 9.37
N VAL A 121 -5.44 3.47 9.29
CA VAL A 121 -4.54 4.64 9.51
C VAL A 121 -3.98 4.64 10.92
N GLU A 122 -4.75 4.25 11.93
CA GLU A 122 -4.25 4.10 13.31
C GLU A 122 -3.28 2.94 13.41
N HIS A 123 -3.51 1.81 12.74
CA HIS A 123 -2.56 0.71 12.71
C HIS A 123 -1.22 1.11 12.08
N ILE A 124 -1.25 1.85 10.97
CA ILE A 124 -0.06 2.46 10.34
C ILE A 124 0.52 3.59 11.24
N GLY A 125 -0.35 4.30 11.96
CA GLY A 125 -0.07 5.54 12.69
C GLY A 125 0.40 5.36 14.13
N VAL A 126 0.16 4.22 14.77
CA VAL A 126 0.74 3.84 16.08
C VAL A 126 2.28 3.88 16.00
N TYR A 127 2.85 3.61 14.82
CA TYR A 127 4.27 3.79 14.53
C TYR A 127 4.68 5.27 14.35
N TYR A 128 3.84 6.10 13.72
CA TYR A 128 4.16 7.50 13.43
C TYR A 128 4.03 8.42 14.66
N LYS A 129 3.04 8.17 15.54
CA LYS A 129 2.79 8.99 16.75
C LYS A 129 3.90 8.84 17.79
N SER A 130 4.44 7.64 17.99
CA SER A 130 5.51 7.40 18.96
C SER A 130 6.81 8.12 18.59
N LYS A 131 7.06 8.35 17.30
CA LYS A 131 8.36 8.85 16.80
C LYS A 131 8.37 10.30 16.35
N TYR A 132 7.27 10.82 15.79
CA TYR A 132 7.22 12.18 15.22
C TYR A 132 6.26 13.14 15.93
N LEU A 133 5.40 12.65 16.83
CA LEU A 133 4.44 13.49 17.56
C LEU A 133 4.69 13.54 19.08
N CYS A 134 5.50 12.63 19.65
CA CYS A 134 5.89 12.66 21.07
C CYS A 134 7.25 13.34 21.34
N SER A 135 7.83 14.05 20.36
CA SER A 135 8.96 14.96 20.58
C SER A 135 8.44 16.38 20.82
N SER A 136 7.77 16.62 21.95
CA SER A 136 7.51 17.96 22.50
C SER A 136 7.36 17.88 24.00
#